data_AF-A0A1Y1QZW3-F1
#
_entry.id   AF-A0A1Y1QZW3-F1
#
_cell.length_a   1.000
_cell.length_b   1.000
_cell.length_c   1.000
_cell.angle_alpha   90.00
_cell.angle_beta   90.00
_cell.angle_gamma   90.00
#
_symmetry.space_group_name_H-M   'P 1'
#
loop_
_entity.id
_entity.type
_entity.pdbx_description
1 polymer ?
#
loop_
_entity_poly.entity_id
_entity_poly.type
_entity_poly.pdbx_seq_one_letter_code
_entity_poly.pdbx_strand_id
1 'polypeptide(L)'
;MNTPAVSFSSVKLSSSLVQQAREAAQPMRRSVAGQVEYWATLGRVVEHSGLTVQEAREAIEQYEAAARQKHIDTTLDDIEARFTSASSQGSLADKVREVVLSNRAMAAQTPL
;
A
#
# COMPACT_ATOMS: atom_id res chain seq x y z
N MET A 1 -17.95 -12.74 -46.81
CA MET A 1 -17.34 -12.24 -45.55
C MET A 1 -16.22 -13.19 -45.18
N ASN A 2 -14.96 -12.73 -45.25
CA ASN A 2 -13.78 -13.56 -45.06
C ASN A 2 -13.31 -13.40 -43.61
N THR A 3 -13.66 -14.34 -42.73
CA THR A 3 -13.12 -14.38 -41.36
C THR A 3 -11.64 -14.72 -41.44
N PRO A 4 -10.72 -13.93 -40.85
CA PRO A 4 -9.30 -14.26 -40.87
C PRO A 4 -9.08 -15.58 -40.12
N ALA A 5 -8.44 -16.54 -40.78
CA ALA A 5 -8.08 -17.81 -40.16
C ALA A 5 -7.04 -17.56 -39.06
N VAL A 6 -7.40 -17.80 -37.81
CA VAL A 6 -6.48 -17.70 -36.68
C VAL A 6 -5.50 -18.87 -36.77
N SER A 7 -4.21 -18.56 -36.89
CA SER A 7 -3.13 -19.55 -36.96
C SER A 7 -2.71 -19.93 -35.54
N PHE A 8 -2.84 -21.21 -35.17
CA PHE A 8 -2.47 -21.69 -33.84
C PHE A 8 -1.04 -22.24 -33.82
N SER A 9 -0.26 -21.86 -32.81
CA SER A 9 1.08 -22.40 -32.57
C SER A 9 1.19 -22.92 -31.14
N SER A 10 1.87 -24.05 -30.96
CA SER A 10 2.10 -24.64 -29.64
C SER A 10 3.31 -23.98 -28.98
N VAL A 11 3.09 -23.28 -27.87
CA VAL A 11 4.12 -22.60 -27.09
C VAL A 11 4.34 -23.30 -25.75
N LYS A 12 5.60 -23.47 -25.34
CA LYS A 12 5.94 -23.99 -24.02
C LYS A 12 5.82 -22.86 -23.00
N LEU A 13 4.89 -23.01 -22.05
CA LEU A 13 4.68 -22.07 -20.95
C LEU A 13 5.05 -22.74 -19.63
N SER A 14 5.42 -21.95 -18.62
CA SER A 14 5.67 -22.48 -17.28
C SER A 14 4.36 -23.01 -16.67
N SER A 15 4.47 -24.05 -15.84
CA SER A 15 3.32 -24.62 -15.12
C SER A 15 2.63 -23.61 -14.20
N SER A 16 3.42 -22.72 -13.57
CA SER A 16 2.90 -21.65 -12.72
C SER A 16 2.02 -20.66 -13.49
N LEU A 17 2.44 -20.23 -14.68
CA LEU A 17 1.66 -19.32 -15.52
C LEU A 17 0.34 -19.98 -15.97
N VAL A 18 0.40 -21.26 -16.36
CA VAL A 18 -0.79 -22.02 -16.77
C VAL A 18 -1.80 -22.15 -15.62
N GLN A 19 -1.33 -22.34 -14.39
CA GLN A 19 -2.19 -22.42 -13.21
C GLN A 19 -2.86 -21.07 -12.91
N GLN A 20 -2.10 -19.98 -12.93
CA GLN A 20 -2.65 -18.63 -12.72
C GLN A 20 -3.70 -18.29 -13.79
N ALA A 21 -3.43 -18.62 -15.05
CA ALA A 21 -4.37 -18.41 -16.14
C ALA A 21 -5.64 -19.24 -15.94
N ARG A 22 -5.54 -20.48 -15.43
CA ARG A 22 -6.70 -21.30 -15.11
C ARG A 22 -7.59 -20.67 -14.04
N GLU A 23 -6.98 -20.21 -12.96
CA GLU A 23 -7.69 -19.57 -11.84
C GLU A 23 -8.38 -18.28 -12.27
N ALA A 24 -7.67 -17.41 -13.00
CA ALA A 24 -8.22 -16.16 -13.54
C ALA A 24 -9.32 -16.39 -14.59
N ALA A 25 -9.28 -17.52 -15.30
CA ALA A 25 -10.28 -17.86 -16.31
C ALA A 25 -11.60 -18.43 -15.73
N GLN A 26 -11.56 -19.03 -14.54
CA GLN A 26 -12.75 -19.68 -13.92
C GLN A 26 -13.96 -18.74 -13.82
N PRO A 27 -13.84 -17.51 -13.28
CA PRO A 27 -15.00 -16.63 -13.06
C PRO A 27 -15.67 -16.21 -14.37
N MET A 28 -14.87 -16.08 -15.43
CA MET A 28 -15.34 -15.64 -16.74
C MET A 28 -15.65 -16.81 -17.68
N ARG A 29 -15.58 -18.05 -17.19
CA ARG A 29 -15.75 -19.30 -17.96
C ARG A 29 -14.91 -19.32 -19.25
N ARG A 30 -13.70 -18.74 -19.20
CA ARG A 30 -12.76 -18.67 -20.33
C ARG A 30 -11.87 -19.91 -20.37
N SER A 31 -11.31 -20.21 -21.53
CA SER A 31 -10.24 -21.19 -21.64
C SER A 31 -8.93 -20.59 -21.12
N VAL A 32 -7.98 -21.45 -20.71
CA VAL A 32 -6.64 -21.02 -20.30
C VAL A 32 -5.94 -20.25 -21.44
N ALA A 33 -6.06 -20.74 -22.68
CA ALA A 33 -5.52 -20.06 -23.85
C ALA A 33 -6.15 -18.67 -24.05
N GLY A 34 -7.48 -18.58 -23.97
CA GLY A 34 -8.18 -17.29 -24.08
C GLY A 34 -7.84 -16.31 -22.97
N GLN A 35 -7.54 -16.80 -21.77
CA GLN A 35 -7.07 -15.96 -20.67
C GLN A 35 -5.65 -15.40 -20.91
N VAL A 36 -4.75 -16.21 -21.48
CA VAL A 36 -3.41 -15.77 -21.86
C VAL A 36 -3.47 -14.75 -23.00
N GLU A 37 -4.31 -14.97 -24.01
CA GLU A 37 -4.55 -13.99 -25.10
C GLU A 37 -5.11 -12.66 -24.57
N TYR A 38 -6.01 -12.73 -23.61
CA TYR A 38 -6.56 -11.54 -22.96
C TYR A 38 -5.48 -10.75 -22.22
N TRP A 39 -4.63 -11.41 -21.42
CA TRP A 39 -3.49 -10.74 -20.77
C TRP A 39 -2.50 -10.13 -21.77
N ALA A 40 -2.21 -10.82 -22.87
CA ALA A 40 -1.35 -10.28 -23.93
C ALA A 40 -1.97 -9.03 -24.58
N THR A 41 -3.29 -9.02 -24.77
CA THR A 41 -4.02 -7.86 -25.29
C THR A 41 -3.96 -6.69 -24.31
N LEU A 42 -4.16 -6.94 -23.02
CA LEU A 42 -4.03 -5.91 -21.98
C LEU A 42 -2.61 -5.33 -21.93
N GLY A 43 -1.58 -6.18 -21.96
CA GLY A 43 -0.18 -5.73 -21.98
C GLY A 43 0.10 -4.83 -23.18
N ARG A 44 -0.38 -5.21 -24.37
CA ARG A 44 -0.24 -4.39 -25.58
C ARG A 44 -0.96 -3.05 -25.45
N VAL A 45 -2.17 -3.02 -24.91
CA VAL A 45 -2.91 -1.77 -24.69
C VAL A 45 -2.13 -0.85 -23.75
N VAL A 46 -1.60 -1.38 -22.64
CA VAL A 46 -0.80 -0.62 -21.68
C VAL A 46 0.45 -0.03 -22.34
N GLU A 47 1.16 -0.82 -23.15
CA GLU A 47 2.32 -0.34 -23.93
C GLU A 47 1.94 0.75 -24.95
N HIS A 48 0.80 0.60 -25.64
CA HIS A 48 0.35 1.53 -26.69
C HIS A 48 -0.27 2.81 -26.13
N SER A 49 -0.90 2.75 -24.95
CA SER A 49 -1.44 3.92 -24.27
C SER A 49 -0.35 4.78 -23.64
N GLY A 50 0.92 4.35 -23.73
CA GLY A 50 2.05 5.08 -23.18
C GLY A 50 2.05 5.14 -21.66
N LEU A 51 1.20 4.35 -20.99
CA LEU A 51 1.18 4.25 -19.52
C LEU A 51 2.42 3.47 -19.13
N THR A 52 3.53 4.19 -19.03
CA THR A 52 4.80 3.57 -18.70
C THR A 52 4.65 2.92 -17.32
N VAL A 53 5.33 1.81 -17.08
CA VAL A 53 5.43 1.21 -15.73
C VAL A 53 5.81 2.26 -14.69
N GLN A 54 6.55 3.29 -15.13
CA GLN A 54 6.92 4.45 -14.35
C GLN A 54 5.73 5.32 -13.93
N GLU A 55 4.80 5.67 -14.83
CA GLU A 55 3.60 6.46 -14.48
C GLU A 55 2.65 5.68 -13.58
N ALA A 56 2.49 4.38 -13.80
CA ALA A 56 1.71 3.52 -12.90
C ALA A 56 2.36 3.45 -11.51
N ARG A 57 3.69 3.35 -11.45
CA ARG A 57 4.45 3.39 -10.20
C ARG A 57 4.33 4.74 -9.50
N GLU A 58 4.43 5.84 -10.24
CA GLU A 58 4.28 7.20 -9.71
C GLU A 58 2.88 7.44 -9.17
N ALA A 59 1.84 6.95 -9.84
CA ALA A 59 0.47 7.04 -9.35
C ALA A 59 0.27 6.26 -8.04
N ILE A 60 0.86 5.06 -7.93
CA ILE A 60 0.83 4.26 -6.69
C ILE A 60 1.60 4.98 -5.57
N GLU A 61 2.80 5.47 -5.86
CA GLU A 61 3.64 6.16 -4.88
C GLU A 61 3.00 7.45 -4.38
N GLN A 62 2.36 8.23 -5.25
CA GLN A 62 1.59 9.42 -4.86
C GLN A 62 0.39 9.07 -3.98
N TYR A 63 -0.35 8.02 -4.32
CA TYR A 63 -1.47 7.56 -3.50
C TYR A 63 -1.02 7.10 -2.10
N GLU A 64 0.06 6.31 -2.03
CA GLU A 64 0.62 5.83 -0.77
C GLU A 64 1.19 6.98 0.08
N ALA A 65 1.88 7.95 -0.54
CA ALA A 65 2.39 9.13 0.14
C ALA A 65 1.25 9.98 0.72
N ALA A 66 0.18 10.20 -0.05
CA ALA A 66 -1.00 10.90 0.43
C ALA A 66 -1.72 10.14 1.56
N ALA A 67 -1.82 8.82 1.49
CA ALA A 67 -2.40 7.99 2.54
C ALA A 67 -1.56 8.03 3.83
N ARG A 68 -0.23 7.99 3.69
CA ARG A 68 0.71 8.09 4.83
C ARG A 68 0.62 9.46 5.50
N GLN A 69 0.53 10.53 4.72
CA GLN A 69 0.36 11.88 5.26
C GLN A 69 -0.93 12.01 6.06
N LYS A 70 -2.06 11.53 5.51
CA LYS A 70 -3.34 11.53 6.24
C LYS A 70 -3.26 10.78 7.57
N HIS A 71 -2.58 9.64 7.60
CA HIS A 71 -2.40 8.87 8.83
C HIS A 71 -1.58 9.66 9.87
N ILE A 72 -0.53 10.38 9.44
CA ILE A 72 0.25 11.24 10.31
C ILE A 72 -0.61 12.37 10.86
N ASP A 73 -1.39 13.03 10.01
CA ASP A 73 -2.28 14.13 10.42
C ASP A 73 -3.31 13.66 11.46
N THR A 74 -3.97 12.51 11.22
CA THR A 74 -4.89 11.92 12.20
C THR A 74 -4.20 11.57 13.52
N THR A 75 -2.97 11.03 13.46
CA THR A 75 -2.21 10.71 14.68
C THR A 75 -1.85 11.98 15.45
N LEU A 76 -1.54 13.07 14.74
CA LEU A 76 -1.23 14.37 15.35
C LEU A 76 -2.46 14.97 16.03
N ASP A 77 -3.62 14.94 15.36
CA ASP A 77 -4.90 15.39 15.92
C ASP A 77 -5.23 14.63 17.22
N ASP A 78 -5.02 13.31 17.23
CA ASP A 78 -5.23 12.47 18.41
C ASP A 78 -4.29 12.84 19.57
N ILE A 79 -3.03 13.16 19.26
CA ILE A 79 -2.06 13.61 20.27
C ILE A 79 -2.47 14.98 20.83
N GLU A 80 -2.88 15.92 19.97
CA GLU A 80 -3.32 17.25 20.37
C GLU A 80 -4.57 17.17 21.26
N ALA A 81 -5.55 16.33 20.90
CA ALA A 81 -6.74 16.09 21.70
C ALA A 81 -6.39 15.53 23.09
N ARG A 82 -5.49 14.53 23.15
CA ARG A 82 -5.01 13.96 24.42
C ARG A 82 -4.27 14.98 25.26
N PHE A 83 -3.41 15.78 24.64
CA PHE A 83 -2.66 16.82 25.34
C PHE A 83 -3.59 17.88 25.94
N THR A 84 -4.56 18.35 25.17
CA THR A 84 -5.55 19.33 25.62
C THR A 84 -6.41 18.78 26.75
N SER A 85 -6.84 17.51 26.64
CA SER A 85 -7.54 16.81 27.72
C SER A 85 -6.69 16.70 28.99
N ALA A 86 -5.43 16.29 28.87
CA ALA A 86 -4.53 16.15 30.02
C ALA A 86 -4.20 17.51 30.67
N SER A 87 -4.10 18.58 29.87
CA SER A 87 -3.88 19.94 30.35
C SER A 87 -5.10 20.48 31.11
N SER A 88 -6.29 20.37 30.52
CA SER A 88 -7.55 20.84 31.14
C SER A 88 -7.93 20.05 32.39
N GLN A 89 -7.60 18.75 32.45
CA GLN A 89 -7.85 17.89 33.62
C GLN A 89 -6.76 18.00 34.69
N GLY A 90 -5.70 18.79 34.47
CA GLY A 90 -4.60 18.96 35.43
C GLY A 90 -3.63 17.77 35.55
N SER A 91 -3.94 16.63 34.94
CA SER A 91 -3.13 15.41 34.98
C SER A 91 -1.74 15.59 34.34
N LEU A 92 -1.63 16.46 33.33
CA LEU A 92 -0.33 16.85 32.77
C LEU A 92 0.56 17.56 33.81
N ALA A 93 -0.02 18.49 34.58
CA ALA A 93 0.72 19.22 35.60
C ALA A 93 1.19 18.28 36.72
N ASP A 94 0.35 17.31 37.11
CA ASP A 94 0.70 16.30 38.11
C ASP A 94 1.83 15.40 37.62
N LYS A 95 1.79 14.95 36.37
CA LYS A 95 2.86 14.14 35.78
C LYS A 95 4.17 14.92 35.67
N VAL A 96 4.13 16.20 35.30
CA VAL A 96 5.32 17.06 35.26
C VAL A 96 5.95 17.21 36.64
N ARG A 97 5.14 17.45 37.69
CA ARG A 97 5.63 17.53 39.08
C ARG A 97 6.30 16.22 39.50
N GLU A 98 5.67 15.09 39.23
CA GLU A 98 6.21 13.75 39.52
C GLU A 98 7.59 13.55 38.86
N VAL A 99 7.71 13.85 37.57
CA VAL A 99 8.98 13.70 36.83
C VAL A 99 10.07 14.63 37.37
N VAL A 100 9.74 15.88 37.69
CA VAL A 100 10.70 16.83 38.27
C VAL A 100 11.19 16.36 39.63
N LEU A 101 10.31 15.83 40.48
CA LEU A 101 10.69 15.28 41.78
C LEU A 101 11.60 14.05 41.64
N SER A 102 11.27 13.12 40.73
CA SER A 102 12.13 11.96 40.42
C SER A 102 13.50 12.37 39.92
N ASN A 103 13.58 13.31 38.98
CA ASN A 103 14.87 13.78 38.45
C ASN A 103 15.72 14.47 39.52
N ARG A 104 15.10 15.26 40.41
CA ARG A 104 15.81 15.87 41.55
C ARG A 104 16.34 14.82 42.51
N ALA A 105 15.56 13.78 42.79
CA ALA A 105 16.00 12.67 43.63
C ALA A 105 17.17 11.91 43.00
N MET A 106 17.16 11.68 41.68
CA MET A 106 18.26 11.03 40.95
C MET A 106 19.53 11.90 40.94
N ALA A 107 19.40 13.21 40.74
CA ALA A 107 20.52 14.14 40.81
C ALA A 107 21.16 14.20 42.20
N ALA A 108 20.36 14.11 43.27
CA ALA A 108 20.86 14.04 44.64
C ALA A 108 21.52 12.70 45.00
N GLN A 109 21.17 11.63 44.29
CA GLN A 109 21.72 10.28 44.47
C GLN A 109 22.97 10.00 43.61
N THR A 110 23.42 10.98 42.81
CA THR A 110 24.65 10.87 42.01
C THR A 110 25.76 11.70 42.67
N PRO A 111 26.46 11.20 43.71
CA PRO A 111 27.70 11.79 44.17
C PRO A 111 28.87 11.39 43.25
N LEU A 112 29.81 12.33 43.05
CA LEU A 112 31.14 12.09 42.50
C LEU A 112 31.98 11.21 43.45
#